data_AF-A0A7C1QUD1-F1
#
_entry.id   AF-A0A7C1QUD1-F1
#
_cell.length_a   1.000
_cell.length_b   1.000
_cell.length_c   1.000
_cell.angle_alpha   90.00
_cell.angle_beta   90.00
_cell.angle_gamma   90.00
#
_symmetry.space_group_name_H-M   'P 1'
#
loop_
_entity.id
_entity.type
_entity.pdbx_description
1 polymer ?
#
loop_
_entity_poly.entity_id
_entity_poly.type
_entity_poly.pdbx_seq_one_letter_code
_entity_poly.pdbx_strand_id
1 'polypeptide(L)'
;MSRKNLKGYFEILELDSDASLSEIKNAYIRLKRLYSTDSIVITPIADEFSKKRRLAVLQQIEGAYTKLNEELKDGHQKSTHFGNSGIASKNVSEGEEVDNLLFSGEVLRKIREKKGIHLYEIALDTKIRVEILENIEHERFDALPQEVYLKGHVGNYARYLLLDPRKVADDYISRYKTWMADVKKKV
;
A
#
# COMPACT_ATOMS: atom_id res chain seq x y z
N MET A 1 -19.94 -1.55 26.01
CA MET A 1 -18.85 -2.54 26.20
C MET A 1 -17.64 -2.01 25.45
N SER A 2 -16.84 -1.14 26.08
CA SER A 2 -15.56 -1.39 26.77
C SER A 2 -14.34 -1.19 25.84
N ARG A 3 -13.89 0.08 25.75
CA ARG A 3 -12.62 0.53 25.12
C ARG A 3 -11.38 -0.28 25.54
N LYS A 4 -11.47 -1.06 26.62
CA LYS A 4 -10.41 -1.95 27.14
C LYS A 4 -10.06 -3.11 26.21
N ASN A 5 -10.91 -3.49 25.26
CA ASN A 5 -10.66 -4.67 24.40
C ASN A 5 -9.91 -4.34 23.08
N LEU A 6 -9.83 -3.05 22.70
CA LEU A 6 -9.17 -2.65 21.46
C LEU A 6 -7.65 -2.74 21.54
N LYS A 7 -7.08 -2.45 22.71
CA LYS A 7 -5.62 -2.46 22.92
C LYS A 7 -5.00 -3.81 22.56
N GLY A 8 -5.66 -4.92 22.91
CA GLY A 8 -5.17 -6.26 22.57
C GLY A 8 -5.13 -6.53 21.06
N TYR A 9 -6.05 -5.94 20.28
CA TYR A 9 -6.02 -6.08 18.82
C TYR A 9 -4.91 -5.23 18.18
N PHE A 10 -4.62 -4.04 18.73
CA PHE A 10 -3.47 -3.23 18.31
C PHE A 10 -2.15 -3.95 18.62
N GLU A 11 -2.02 -4.56 19.80
CA GLU A 11 -0.84 -5.36 20.17
C GLU A 11 -0.63 -6.55 19.22
N ILE A 12 -1.69 -7.25 18.80
CA ILE A 12 -1.61 -8.35 17.81
C ILE A 12 -1.08 -7.85 16.45
N LEU A 13 -1.42 -6.62 16.07
CA LEU A 13 -0.91 -6.00 14.84
C LEU A 13 0.43 -5.29 15.01
N GLU A 14 1.04 -5.35 16.19
CA GLU A 14 2.27 -4.64 16.54
C GLU A 14 2.13 -3.12 16.34
N LEU A 15 0.99 -2.56 16.75
CA LEU A 15 0.65 -1.15 16.60
C LEU A 15 0.35 -0.48 17.94
N ASP A 16 0.55 0.83 17.98
CA ASP A 16 0.07 1.69 19.05
C ASP A 16 -1.45 1.91 18.96
N SER A 17 -2.08 2.18 20.11
CA SER A 17 -3.55 2.30 20.20
C SER A 17 -4.14 3.55 19.52
N ASP A 18 -3.30 4.46 19.06
CA ASP A 18 -3.64 5.65 18.28
C ASP A 18 -3.44 5.44 16.77
N ALA A 19 -3.01 4.24 16.34
CA ALA A 19 -2.78 3.94 14.93
C ALA A 19 -4.06 4.11 14.10
N SER A 20 -3.92 4.79 12.97
CA SER A 20 -4.97 5.05 11.99
C SER A 20 -5.43 3.78 11.28
N LEU A 21 -6.62 3.83 10.66
CA LEU A 21 -7.15 2.74 9.82
C LEU A 21 -6.17 2.32 8.70
N SER A 22 -5.40 3.25 8.16
CA SER A 22 -4.40 2.95 7.14
C SER A 22 -3.21 2.18 7.72
N GLU A 23 -2.74 2.55 8.92
CA GLU A 23 -1.66 1.84 9.63
C GLU A 23 -2.09 0.43 10.04
N ILE A 24 -3.33 0.29 10.53
CA ILE A 24 -3.97 -1.00 10.84
C ILE A 24 -3.99 -1.92 9.61
N LYS A 25 -4.42 -1.39 8.44
CA LYS A 25 -4.46 -2.14 7.18
C LYS A 25 -3.05 -2.52 6.71
N ASN A 26 -2.09 -1.62 6.79
CA ASN A 26 -0.72 -1.87 6.37
C ASN A 26 -0.06 -2.94 7.25
N ALA A 27 -0.23 -2.86 8.57
CA ALA A 27 0.28 -3.84 9.51
C ALA A 27 -0.33 -5.23 9.29
N TYR A 28 -1.65 -5.31 9.07
CA TYR A 28 -2.33 -6.55 8.71
C TYR A 28 -1.71 -7.21 7.48
N ILE A 29 -1.51 -6.45 6.40
CA ILE A 29 -0.93 -6.97 5.15
C ILE A 29 0.52 -7.42 5.35
N ARG A 30 1.32 -6.63 6.07
CA ARG A 30 2.72 -6.96 6.41
C ARG A 30 2.81 -8.28 7.17
N LEU A 31 2.06 -8.41 8.27
CA LEU A 31 2.07 -9.60 9.11
C LEU A 31 1.53 -10.81 8.35
N LYS A 32 0.42 -10.67 7.62
CA LYS A 32 -0.11 -11.75 6.78
C LYS A 32 0.91 -12.21 5.75
N ARG A 33 1.70 -11.33 5.14
CA ARG A 33 2.77 -11.72 4.21
C ARG A 33 3.92 -12.48 4.90
N LEU A 34 4.34 -12.05 6.09
CA LEU A 34 5.37 -12.71 6.88
C LEU A 34 4.96 -14.15 7.30
N TYR A 35 3.69 -14.34 7.62
CA TYR A 35 3.15 -15.66 8.03
C TYR A 35 2.45 -16.44 6.89
N SER A 36 2.35 -15.84 5.69
CA SER A 36 1.98 -16.34 4.34
C SER A 36 2.42 -17.77 4.02
N THR A 37 3.66 -17.89 3.53
CA THR A 37 4.36 -19.14 3.19
C THR A 37 5.77 -18.88 2.64
N ASP A 38 6.06 -17.69 2.08
CA ASP A 38 7.30 -17.43 1.31
C ASP A 38 8.37 -16.60 2.03
N SER A 39 8.13 -16.15 3.26
CA SER A 39 9.07 -15.31 4.01
C SER A 39 9.27 -15.85 5.41
N ILE A 40 9.93 -17.00 5.48
CA ILE A 40 10.32 -17.58 6.75
C ILE A 40 11.86 -17.53 6.84
N VAL A 41 12.33 -16.66 7.73
CA VAL A 41 13.68 -16.70 8.35
C VAL A 41 13.83 -17.95 9.26
N ILE A 42 12.98 -18.98 9.09
CA ILE A 42 12.90 -20.14 9.98
C ILE A 42 12.47 -21.43 9.25
N THR A 43 13.31 -22.01 8.39
CA THR A 43 13.14 -23.43 8.05
C THR A 43 14.49 -24.13 7.98
N PRO A 44 14.59 -25.44 8.36
CA PRO A 44 13.51 -26.44 8.36
C PRO A 44 13.32 -27.24 9.67
N ILE A 45 12.10 -27.68 9.96
CA ILE A 45 11.76 -29.09 10.26
C ILE A 45 10.26 -29.29 9.95
N ALA A 46 9.99 -30.38 9.23
CA ALA A 46 8.68 -30.83 8.79
C ALA A 46 7.82 -31.26 9.99
N ASP A 47 7.13 -30.30 10.62
CA ASP A 47 6.20 -30.61 11.71
C ASP A 47 4.84 -29.93 11.48
N GLU A 48 3.77 -30.72 11.52
CA GLU A 48 2.37 -30.25 11.42
C GLU A 48 2.05 -29.22 12.50
N PHE A 49 2.77 -29.30 13.62
CA PHE A 49 2.67 -28.37 14.73
C PHE A 49 3.04 -26.92 14.34
N SER A 50 4.05 -26.73 13.48
CA SER A 50 4.44 -25.42 12.95
C SER A 50 3.39 -24.86 12.00
N LYS A 51 2.72 -25.71 11.24
CA LYS A 51 1.58 -25.32 10.41
C LYS A 51 0.38 -24.90 11.27
N LYS A 52 0.05 -25.67 12.31
CA LYS A 52 -1.05 -25.35 13.23
C LYS A 52 -0.80 -24.03 13.98
N ARG A 53 0.42 -23.81 14.48
CA ARG A 53 0.81 -22.54 15.12
C ARG A 53 0.75 -21.36 14.14
N ARG A 54 1.26 -21.52 12.92
CA ARG A 54 1.17 -20.49 11.87
C ARG A 54 -0.28 -20.14 11.55
N LEU A 55 -1.14 -21.14 11.39
CA LEU A 55 -2.57 -20.92 11.17
C LEU A 55 -3.22 -20.19 12.34
N ALA A 56 -2.84 -20.52 13.58
CA ALA A 56 -3.32 -19.81 14.76
C ALA A 56 -2.89 -18.33 14.77
N VAL A 57 -1.64 -18.03 14.41
CA VAL A 57 -1.13 -16.65 14.31
C VAL A 57 -1.87 -15.89 13.21
N LEU A 58 -2.05 -16.48 12.02
CA LEU A 58 -2.82 -15.86 10.94
C LEU A 58 -4.27 -15.59 11.33
N GLN A 59 -4.90 -16.52 12.04
CA GLN A 59 -6.26 -16.35 12.55
C GLN A 59 -6.35 -15.22 13.58
N GLN A 60 -5.35 -15.07 14.45
CA GLN A 60 -5.27 -13.95 15.40
C GLN A 60 -5.12 -12.61 14.66
N ILE A 61 -4.23 -12.53 13.67
CA ILE A 61 -4.02 -11.34 12.83
C ILE A 61 -5.31 -10.94 12.10
N GLU A 62 -6.00 -11.90 11.47
CA GLU A 62 -7.28 -11.65 10.78
C GLU A 62 -8.39 -11.22 11.73
N GLY A 63 -8.50 -11.86 12.90
CA GLY A 63 -9.47 -11.50 13.93
C GLY A 63 -9.24 -10.09 14.45
N ALA A 64 -7.99 -9.72 14.74
CA ALA A 64 -7.62 -8.39 15.21
C ALA A 64 -7.94 -7.30 14.18
N TYR A 65 -7.55 -7.50 12.92
CA TYR A 65 -7.86 -6.56 11.84
C TYR A 65 -9.36 -6.37 11.66
N THR A 66 -10.13 -7.46 11.64
CA THR A 66 -11.59 -7.39 11.45
C THR A 66 -12.25 -6.62 12.59
N LYS A 67 -11.88 -6.92 13.85
CA LYS A 67 -12.44 -6.24 15.02
C LYS A 67 -12.10 -4.75 15.08
N LEU A 68 -10.85 -4.39 14.78
CA LEU A 68 -10.46 -2.98 14.71
C LEU A 68 -11.20 -2.23 13.60
N ASN A 69 -11.36 -2.87 12.43
CA ASN A 69 -12.06 -2.27 11.30
C ASN A 69 -13.57 -2.13 11.54
N GLU A 70 -14.20 -3.07 12.26
CA GLU A 70 -15.61 -2.97 12.67
C GLU A 70 -15.82 -1.82 13.66
N GLU A 71 -15.04 -1.78 14.74
CA GLU A 71 -15.21 -0.82 15.84
C GLU A 71 -14.87 0.62 15.43
N LEU A 72 -13.85 0.80 14.58
CA LEU A 72 -13.46 2.12 14.10
C LEU A 72 -14.38 2.64 12.98
N LYS A 73 -15.10 1.77 12.25
CA LYS A 73 -16.17 2.17 11.33
C LYS A 73 -17.45 2.58 12.05
N ASP A 74 -17.80 1.90 13.14
CA ASP A 74 -18.96 2.25 13.98
C ASP A 74 -18.79 3.59 14.71
N GLY A 75 -17.54 4.00 15.00
CA GLY A 75 -17.22 5.28 15.63
C GLY A 75 -17.54 6.53 14.80
N HIS A 76 -17.61 6.39 13.46
CA HIS A 76 -17.86 7.53 12.56
C HIS A 76 -19.34 7.89 12.35
N GLN A 77 -20.29 7.10 12.88
CA GLN A 77 -21.72 7.40 12.77
C GLN A 77 -22.33 8.14 13.98
N LYS A 78 -21.57 8.38 15.07
CA LYS A 78 -22.13 8.91 16.33
C LYS A 78 -21.57 10.27 16.82
N SER A 79 -20.84 11.01 16.01
CA SER A 79 -20.34 12.35 16.39
C SER A 79 -20.63 13.44 15.36
N THR A 80 -21.89 13.55 14.94
CA THR A 80 -22.42 14.79 14.35
C THR A 80 -23.49 15.37 15.26
N HIS A 81 -23.12 15.88 16.43
CA HIS A 81 -23.81 17.00 17.07
C HIS A 81 -22.98 17.58 18.23
N PHE A 82 -22.79 18.91 18.15
CA PHE A 82 -22.22 19.85 19.12
C PHE A 82 -20.70 20.07 19.14
N GLY A 83 -20.31 21.32 18.84
CA GLY A 83 -19.16 21.97 19.48
C GLY A 83 -18.14 22.61 18.55
N ASN A 84 -18.49 23.75 17.96
CA ASN A 84 -17.62 24.62 17.17
C ASN A 84 -16.53 25.31 18.03
N SER A 85 -15.25 25.17 17.69
CA SER A 85 -14.21 26.21 17.81
C SER A 85 -12.91 25.72 17.19
N GLY A 86 -12.37 26.55 16.30
CA GLY A 86 -11.53 26.10 15.19
C GLY A 86 -10.03 26.12 15.42
N ILE A 87 -9.34 25.40 14.54
CA ILE A 87 -8.13 25.84 13.84
C ILE A 87 -8.23 25.29 12.41
N ALA A 88 -7.88 26.13 11.44
CA ALA A 88 -8.07 25.93 10.00
C ALA A 88 -7.47 24.62 9.45
N SER A 89 -8.32 23.58 9.35
CA SER A 89 -8.11 22.43 8.47
C SER A 89 -8.71 22.75 7.12
N LYS A 90 -7.87 23.03 6.13
CA LYS A 90 -8.30 23.13 4.74
C LYS A 90 -8.49 21.71 4.22
N ASN A 91 -9.76 21.35 4.16
CA ASN A 91 -10.38 20.16 3.60
C ASN A 91 -9.63 19.54 2.41
N VAL A 92 -9.46 18.22 2.43
CA VAL A 92 -9.87 17.40 1.28
C VAL A 92 -10.52 16.12 1.80
N SER A 93 -11.82 16.06 1.58
CA SER A 93 -12.67 14.88 1.54
C SER A 93 -12.18 13.90 0.47
N GLU A 94 -11.79 12.68 0.83
CA GLU A 94 -11.42 11.67 -0.18
C GLU A 94 -12.06 10.31 0.16
N GLY A 95 -13.38 10.26 0.00
CA GLY A 95 -14.18 9.04 0.00
C GLY A 95 -14.73 8.65 -1.37
N GLU A 96 -14.60 9.50 -2.39
CA GLU A 96 -15.25 9.30 -3.69
C GLU A 96 -14.40 9.95 -4.79
N GLU A 97 -13.43 9.24 -5.40
CA GLU A 97 -12.86 9.59 -6.74
C GLU A 97 -11.81 8.60 -7.31
N VAL A 98 -11.73 7.33 -6.85
CA VAL A 98 -10.70 6.40 -7.39
C VAL A 98 -11.02 5.80 -8.77
N ASP A 99 -12.22 5.98 -9.32
CA ASP A 99 -12.60 5.40 -10.61
C ASP A 99 -12.13 6.19 -11.84
N ASN A 100 -11.61 7.42 -11.67
CA ASN A 100 -11.13 8.25 -12.80
C ASN A 100 -9.72 8.85 -12.61
N LEU A 101 -8.95 8.37 -11.64
CA LEU A 101 -7.59 8.87 -11.41
C LEU A 101 -6.63 8.35 -12.49
N LEU A 102 -5.92 9.27 -13.15
CA LEU A 102 -4.83 8.96 -14.07
C LEU A 102 -3.52 8.80 -13.29
N PHE A 103 -2.86 7.65 -13.41
CA PHE A 103 -1.61 7.39 -12.69
C PHE A 103 -0.38 7.87 -13.48
N SER A 104 0.22 8.99 -13.05
CA SER A 104 1.54 9.45 -13.50
C SER A 104 2.66 9.05 -12.52
N GLY A 105 3.92 9.22 -12.92
CA GLY A 105 5.07 9.03 -12.01
C GLY A 105 4.94 9.85 -10.72
N GLU A 106 4.55 11.11 -10.82
CA GLU A 106 4.35 12.00 -9.67
C GLU A 106 3.23 11.50 -8.73
N VAL A 107 2.13 10.99 -9.28
CA VAL A 107 1.03 10.42 -8.50
C VAL A 107 1.50 9.18 -7.73
N LEU A 108 2.25 8.29 -8.39
CA LEU A 108 2.82 7.10 -7.74
C LEU A 108 3.77 7.47 -6.61
N ARG A 109 4.63 8.48 -6.84
CA ARG A 109 5.51 9.03 -5.81
C ARG A 109 4.73 9.56 -4.60
N LYS A 110 3.72 10.40 -4.83
CA LYS A 110 2.88 10.97 -3.76
C LYS A 110 2.19 9.89 -2.95
N ILE A 111 1.67 8.85 -3.61
CA ILE A 111 1.05 7.70 -2.93
C ILE A 111 2.09 6.95 -2.08
N ARG A 112 3.28 6.70 -2.62
CA ARG A 112 4.38 6.05 -1.89
C ARG A 112 4.80 6.85 -0.66
N GLU A 113 5.06 8.15 -0.83
CA GLU A 113 5.48 9.05 0.24
C GLU A 113 4.39 9.19 1.32
N LYS A 114 3.11 9.29 0.94
CA LYS A 114 1.96 9.29 1.87
C LYS A 114 1.86 7.98 2.66
N LYS A 115 2.37 6.87 2.11
CA LYS A 115 2.46 5.57 2.81
C LYS A 115 3.75 5.40 3.62
N GLY A 116 4.67 6.36 3.58
CA GLY A 116 5.96 6.30 4.30
C GLY A 116 6.93 5.25 3.75
N ILE A 117 6.74 4.77 2.51
CA ILE A 117 7.53 3.69 1.93
C ILE A 117 8.80 4.25 1.28
N HIS A 118 9.97 3.73 1.62
CA HIS A 118 11.22 4.09 0.95
C HIS A 118 11.40 3.31 -0.36
N LEU A 119 12.00 3.93 -1.38
CA LEU A 119 12.25 3.27 -2.67
C LEU A 119 13.09 2.00 -2.56
N TYR A 120 14.01 1.97 -1.59
CA TYR A 120 14.82 0.80 -1.28
C TYR A 120 13.98 -0.42 -0.88
N GLU A 121 12.90 -0.22 -0.12
CA GLU A 121 12.01 -1.32 0.31
C GLU A 121 11.28 -1.94 -0.88
N ILE A 122 10.77 -1.09 -1.79
CA ILE A 122 10.16 -1.53 -3.03
C ILE A 122 11.17 -2.27 -3.89
N ALA A 123 12.40 -1.76 -4.00
CA ALA A 123 13.45 -2.38 -4.79
C ALA A 123 13.79 -3.79 -4.29
N LEU A 124 13.90 -3.98 -2.97
CA LEU A 124 14.17 -5.29 -2.36
C LEU A 124 13.09 -6.33 -2.68
N ASP A 125 11.83 -5.92 -2.61
CA ASP A 125 10.68 -6.82 -2.77
C ASP A 125 10.33 -7.08 -4.24
N THR A 126 10.42 -6.06 -5.09
CA THR A 126 10.05 -6.15 -6.51
C THR A 126 11.23 -6.56 -7.41
N LYS A 127 12.46 -6.53 -6.88
CA LYS A 127 13.72 -6.73 -7.63
C LYS A 127 13.94 -5.70 -8.74
N ILE A 128 13.27 -4.55 -8.65
CA ILE A 128 13.48 -3.41 -9.53
C ILE A 128 14.60 -2.55 -8.92
N ARG A 129 15.57 -2.09 -9.71
CA ARG A 129 16.63 -1.20 -9.19
C ARG A 129 16.02 0.12 -8.73
N VAL A 130 16.53 0.69 -7.64
CA VAL A 130 16.08 1.98 -7.08
C VAL A 130 16.09 3.08 -8.15
N GLU A 131 17.16 3.16 -8.94
CA GLU A 131 17.29 4.10 -10.07
C GLU A 131 16.11 4.02 -11.06
N ILE A 132 15.62 2.81 -11.36
CA ILE A 132 14.48 2.64 -12.26
C ILE A 132 13.19 3.12 -11.61
N LEU A 133 13.01 2.90 -10.31
CA LEU A 133 11.85 3.42 -9.57
C LEU A 133 11.88 4.96 -9.51
N GLU A 134 13.05 5.56 -9.27
CA GLU A 134 13.24 7.01 -9.33
C GLU A 134 12.91 7.56 -10.72
N ASN A 135 13.43 6.92 -11.78
CA ASN A 135 13.12 7.32 -13.16
C ASN A 135 11.63 7.18 -13.48
N ILE A 136 10.96 6.17 -12.91
CA ILE A 136 9.50 6.01 -13.04
C ILE A 136 8.78 7.20 -12.39
N GLU A 137 9.13 7.53 -11.14
CA GLU A 137 8.50 8.62 -10.40
C GLU A 137 8.72 10.01 -11.00
N HIS A 138 9.89 10.22 -11.60
CA HIS A 138 10.26 11.46 -12.26
C HIS A 138 9.93 11.48 -13.75
N GLU A 139 9.32 10.42 -14.28
CA GLU A 139 9.00 10.27 -15.70
C GLU A 139 10.20 10.58 -16.61
N ARG A 140 11.40 10.15 -16.19
CA ARG A 140 12.64 10.25 -16.99
C ARG A 140 12.62 9.19 -18.08
N PHE A 141 11.72 9.35 -19.03
CA PHE A 141 11.39 8.35 -20.05
C PHE A 141 12.58 7.94 -20.92
N ASP A 142 13.57 8.81 -21.08
CA ASP A 142 14.84 8.56 -21.75
C ASP A 142 15.76 7.59 -21.00
N ALA A 143 15.61 7.47 -19.69
CA ALA A 143 16.37 6.59 -18.81
C ALA A 143 15.59 5.33 -18.38
N LEU A 144 14.43 5.08 -18.99
CA LEU A 144 13.59 3.91 -18.72
C LEU A 144 13.92 2.74 -19.66
N PRO A 145 13.65 1.49 -19.22
CA PRO A 145 13.82 0.33 -20.07
C PRO A 145 12.74 0.28 -21.15
N GLN A 146 12.89 -0.63 -22.11
CA GLN A 146 11.91 -0.81 -23.19
C GLN A 146 10.51 -1.10 -22.65
N GLU A 147 9.49 -0.70 -23.42
CA GLU A 147 8.07 -0.71 -23.05
C GLU A 147 7.61 -2.01 -22.37
N VAL A 148 8.03 -3.17 -22.91
CA VAL A 148 7.66 -4.50 -22.37
C VAL A 148 8.11 -4.67 -20.93
N TYR A 149 9.36 -4.28 -20.62
CA TYR A 149 9.90 -4.35 -19.25
C TYR A 149 9.33 -3.25 -18.36
N LEU A 150 9.19 -2.03 -18.90
CA LEU A 150 8.62 -0.91 -18.17
C LEU A 150 7.21 -1.21 -17.68
N LYS A 151 6.36 -1.80 -18.54
CA LYS A 151 4.99 -2.19 -18.16
C LYS A 151 4.98 -3.16 -16.98
N GLY A 152 5.88 -4.14 -16.99
CA GLY A 152 6.06 -5.08 -15.88
C GLY A 152 6.52 -4.39 -14.59
N HIS A 153 7.50 -3.48 -14.69
CA HIS A 153 8.00 -2.74 -13.54
C HIS A 153 6.93 -1.84 -12.90
N VAL A 154 6.21 -1.08 -13.71
CA VAL A 154 5.12 -0.21 -13.23
C VAL A 154 4.01 -1.06 -12.60
N GLY A 155 3.64 -2.20 -13.20
CA GLY A 155 2.65 -3.11 -12.62
C GLY A 155 3.09 -3.71 -11.28
N ASN A 156 4.37 -4.08 -11.14
CA ASN A 156 4.92 -4.56 -9.87
C ASN A 156 4.96 -3.46 -8.80
N TYR A 157 5.32 -2.24 -9.20
CA TYR A 157 5.31 -1.08 -8.31
C TYR A 157 3.88 -0.76 -7.84
N ALA A 158 2.90 -0.76 -8.75
CA ALA A 158 1.49 -0.58 -8.43
C ALA A 158 0.97 -1.65 -7.44
N ARG A 159 1.33 -2.92 -7.66
CA ARG A 159 0.97 -4.02 -6.76
C ARG A 159 1.55 -3.79 -5.36
N TYR A 160 2.80 -3.33 -5.27
CA TYR A 160 3.44 -2.98 -3.99
C TYR A 160 2.67 -1.87 -3.26
N LEU A 161 2.23 -0.84 -3.98
CA LEU A 161 1.45 0.26 -3.42
C LEU A 161 -0.02 -0.09 -3.13
N LEU A 162 -0.45 -1.32 -3.39
CA LEU A 162 -1.83 -1.80 -3.26
C LEU A 162 -2.81 -1.08 -4.20
N LEU A 163 -2.36 -0.75 -5.40
CA LEU A 163 -3.15 -0.18 -6.49
C LEU A 163 -3.51 -1.26 -7.52
N ASP A 164 -4.44 -0.98 -8.43
CA ASP A 164 -4.70 -1.87 -9.58
C ASP A 164 -3.49 -1.87 -10.53
N PRO A 165 -2.77 -3.00 -10.68
CA PRO A 165 -1.60 -3.07 -11.54
C PRO A 165 -1.87 -2.80 -13.01
N ARG A 166 -3.06 -3.17 -13.52
CA ARG A 166 -3.40 -3.03 -14.93
C ARG A 166 -3.66 -1.57 -15.24
N LYS A 167 -4.55 -0.93 -14.48
CA LYS A 167 -4.90 0.48 -14.68
C LYS A 167 -3.66 1.39 -14.59
N VAL A 168 -2.84 1.22 -13.55
CA VAL A 168 -1.63 2.02 -13.35
C VAL A 168 -0.65 1.83 -14.50
N ALA A 169 -0.41 0.57 -14.91
CA ALA A 169 0.51 0.28 -16.00
C ALA A 169 0.00 0.85 -17.33
N ASP A 170 -1.30 0.74 -17.62
CA ASP A 170 -1.87 1.24 -18.87
C ASP A 170 -1.84 2.77 -18.94
N ASP A 171 -2.14 3.47 -17.84
CA ASP A 171 -2.04 4.94 -17.77
C ASP A 171 -0.60 5.42 -17.98
N TYR A 172 0.35 4.78 -17.29
CA TYR A 172 1.75 5.15 -17.36
C TYR A 172 2.33 4.89 -18.76
N ILE A 173 2.03 3.71 -19.34
CA ILE A 173 2.52 3.35 -20.67
C ILE A 173 1.93 4.26 -21.75
N SER A 174 0.69 4.72 -21.58
CA SER A 174 0.10 5.70 -22.50
C SER A 174 0.91 7.00 -22.53
N ARG A 175 1.37 7.49 -21.37
CA ARG A 175 2.25 8.68 -21.27
C ARG A 175 3.61 8.45 -21.93
N TYR A 176 4.23 7.31 -21.65
CA TYR A 176 5.50 6.92 -22.27
C TYR A 176 5.40 6.85 -23.80
N LYS A 177 4.30 6.31 -24.34
CA LYS A 177 4.05 6.25 -25.79
C LYS A 177 3.87 7.62 -26.41
N THR A 178 3.15 8.53 -25.75
CA THR A 178 3.00 9.91 -26.21
C THR A 178 4.36 10.59 -26.31
N TRP A 179 5.20 10.46 -25.27
CA TRP A 179 6.57 10.97 -25.33
C TRP A 179 7.38 10.35 -26.48
N MET A 180 7.29 9.03 -26.67
CA MET A 180 7.99 8.35 -27.77
C MET A 180 7.56 8.81 -29.16
N ALA A 181 6.28 9.09 -29.36
CA ALA A 181 5.77 9.62 -30.61
C ALA A 181 6.34 11.02 -30.90
N ASP A 182 6.50 11.85 -29.87
CA ASP A 182 7.03 13.20 -30.02
C ASP A 182 8.55 13.22 -30.24
N VAL A 183 9.29 12.28 -29.65
CA VAL A 183 10.71 12.08 -29.96
C VAL A 183 10.89 11.71 -31.44
N LYS A 184 10.08 10.78 -31.96
CA LYS A 184 10.14 10.35 -33.36
C LYS A 184 9.79 11.44 -34.38
N LYS A 185 9.01 12.47 -34.00
CA LYS A 185 8.71 13.62 -34.87
C LYS A 185 9.84 14.63 -34.95
N LYS A 186 10.77 14.60 -33.99
CA LYS A 186 11.89 15.55 -33.88
C LYS A 186 13.19 15.02 -34.47
N VAL A 187 13.20 13.76 -34.91
CA VAL A 187 14.31 13.08 -35.59
C VAL A 187 13.98 12.98 -37.07
#